data_AF-A0A841YTL6-F1
#
_entry.id   AF-A0A841YTL6-F1
#
_cell.length_a   1.000
_cell.length_b   1.000
_cell.length_c   1.000
_cell.angle_alpha   90.00
_cell.angle_beta   90.00
_cell.angle_gamma   90.00
#
_symmetry.space_group_name_H-M   'P 1'
#
loop_
_entity.id
_entity.type
_entity.pdbx_description
1 polymer ?
#
loop_
_entity_poly.entity_id
_entity_poly.type
_entity_poly.pdbx_seq_one_letter_code
_entity_poly.pdbx_strand_id
1 'polypeptide(L)'
;MTENQNSENENKLEIDPLITTSTIKRKQVSVKGTDDFGRSATYNTPPKKDTETPEKKVQKPQRIDPTEDFRKKATKTQKLSPDVILKIEVLKPYIKELEELNLDRKPTVNDIVDMLVDHYVNTKIPARHLGSYKAVYSNLYDQL
;
A
#
# COMPACT_ATOMS: atom_id res chain seq x y z
N MET A 1 11.15 -85.93 -8.08
CA MET A 1 11.92 -84.69 -7.88
C MET A 1 11.20 -83.60 -8.66
N THR A 2 10.48 -82.76 -7.94
CA THR A 2 9.65 -81.66 -8.44
C THR A 2 10.44 -80.37 -8.30
N GLU A 3 10.75 -79.73 -9.43
CA GLU A 3 11.46 -78.46 -9.47
C GLU A 3 10.45 -77.34 -9.69
N ASN A 4 10.12 -76.63 -8.60
CA ASN A 4 9.29 -75.43 -8.61
C ASN A 4 10.14 -74.25 -9.09
N GLN A 5 9.83 -73.72 -10.27
CA GLN A 5 10.30 -72.40 -10.72
C GLN A 5 9.35 -71.36 -10.16
N ASN A 6 9.77 -70.68 -9.09
CA ASN A 6 9.08 -69.54 -8.49
C ASN A 6 9.51 -68.28 -9.26
N SER A 7 8.68 -67.80 -10.18
CA SER A 7 8.92 -66.53 -10.89
C SER A 7 8.20 -65.41 -10.15
N GLU A 8 8.97 -64.66 -9.35
CA GLU A 8 8.58 -63.36 -8.79
C GLU A 8 8.37 -62.36 -9.93
N ASN A 9 7.12 -62.15 -10.34
CA ASN A 9 6.75 -61.02 -11.18
C ASN A 9 6.27 -59.89 -10.28
N GLU A 10 7.22 -59.06 -9.83
CA GLU A 10 6.92 -57.75 -9.27
C GLU A 10 6.25 -56.90 -10.36
N ASN A 11 4.94 -56.66 -10.20
CA ASN A 11 4.20 -55.69 -10.99
C ASN A 11 4.69 -54.27 -10.63
N LYS A 12 5.81 -53.86 -11.21
CA LYS A 12 6.27 -52.48 -11.20
C LYS A 12 5.35 -51.68 -12.11
N LEU A 13 4.29 -51.10 -11.54
CA LEU A 13 3.47 -50.11 -12.20
C LEU A 13 4.35 -48.89 -12.50
N GLU A 14 4.77 -48.73 -13.76
CA GLU A 14 5.40 -47.51 -14.23
C GLU A 14 4.35 -46.41 -14.23
N ILE A 15 4.49 -45.47 -13.30
CA ILE A 15 3.62 -44.29 -13.20
C ILE A 15 4.20 -43.24 -14.14
N ASP A 16 3.56 -43.07 -15.29
CA ASP A 16 3.88 -41.97 -16.19
C ASP A 16 3.54 -40.62 -15.52
N PRO A 17 4.38 -39.57 -15.70
CA PRO A 17 4.11 -38.27 -15.12
C PRO A 17 2.84 -37.66 -15.71
N LEU A 18 1.90 -37.30 -14.84
CA LEU A 18 0.59 -36.70 -15.19
C LEU A 18 0.70 -35.35 -15.94
N ILE A 19 1.90 -34.76 -16.04
CA ILE A 19 2.11 -33.46 -16.67
C ILE A 19 2.95 -33.64 -17.93
N THR A 20 2.30 -33.92 -19.05
CA THR A 20 2.91 -33.91 -20.37
C THR A 20 2.72 -32.53 -21.02
N THR A 21 3.76 -31.70 -20.92
CA THR A 21 3.99 -30.45 -21.70
C THR A 21 3.00 -29.29 -21.47
N SER A 22 3.54 -28.09 -21.21
CA SER A 22 2.75 -26.88 -21.00
C SER A 22 2.07 -26.42 -22.30
N THR A 23 0.75 -26.27 -22.30
CA THR A 23 -0.07 -25.68 -23.39
C THR A 23 0.00 -24.14 -23.47
N ILE A 24 0.83 -23.50 -22.64
CA ILE A 24 0.97 -22.05 -22.55
C ILE A 24 1.78 -21.55 -23.75
N LYS A 25 1.11 -20.89 -24.70
CA LYS A 25 1.77 -20.19 -25.82
C LYS A 25 2.57 -19.02 -25.28
N ARG A 26 3.90 -19.11 -25.30
CA ARG A 26 4.79 -18.01 -24.90
C ARG A 26 4.64 -16.85 -25.87
N LYS A 27 4.13 -15.71 -25.38
CA LYS A 27 4.11 -14.47 -26.15
C LYS A 27 5.48 -13.81 -26.02
N GLN A 28 6.21 -13.71 -27.12
CA GLN A 28 7.47 -12.97 -27.17
C GLN A 28 7.16 -11.47 -27.11
N VAL A 29 7.76 -10.77 -26.16
CA VAL A 29 7.57 -9.33 -25.96
C VAL A 29 8.90 -8.66 -26.25
N SER A 30 8.92 -7.70 -27.18
CA SER A 30 10.10 -6.89 -27.47
C SER A 30 10.14 -5.73 -26.48
N VAL A 31 11.11 -5.76 -25.57
CA VAL A 31 11.36 -4.67 -24.61
C VAL A 31 12.32 -3.70 -25.29
N LYS A 32 11.88 -2.47 -25.55
CA LYS A 32 12.75 -1.41 -26.06
C LYS A 32 13.03 -0.43 -24.92
N GLY A 33 14.23 -0.51 -24.36
CA GLY A 33 14.74 0.30 -23.26
C GLY A 33 16.20 -0.04 -23.02
N THR A 34 16.96 0.85 -22.36
CA THR A 34 18.39 0.68 -22.06
C THR A 34 18.66 -0.29 -20.89
N ASP A 35 17.80 -1.29 -20.70
CA ASP A 35 18.00 -2.32 -19.68
C ASP A 35 18.94 -3.40 -20.24
N ASP A 36 20.22 -3.04 -20.31
CA ASP A 36 21.31 -3.96 -20.59
C ASP A 36 21.70 -4.67 -19.28
N PHE A 37 21.24 -5.91 -19.09
CA PHE A 37 21.67 -6.76 -17.97
C PHE A 37 23.07 -7.38 -18.21
N GLY A 38 23.82 -6.90 -19.20
CA GLY A 38 25.21 -7.26 -19.42
C GLY A 38 26.14 -6.59 -18.41
N ARG A 39 26.66 -7.36 -17.44
CA ARG A 39 27.85 -6.95 -16.69
C ARG A 39 29.10 -7.17 -17.55
N SER A 40 29.49 -6.18 -18.35
CA SER A 40 30.87 -6.05 -18.80
C SER A 40 31.47 -4.77 -18.24
N ALA A 41 32.30 -4.93 -17.21
CA ALA A 41 33.13 -3.85 -16.71
C ALA A 41 34.24 -3.56 -17.72
N THR A 42 34.15 -2.43 -18.40
CA THR A 42 35.31 -1.83 -19.07
C THR A 42 35.44 -0.41 -18.58
N TYR A 43 36.36 -0.23 -17.65
CA TYR A 43 36.82 1.07 -17.16
C TYR A 43 37.41 1.85 -18.33
N ASN A 44 36.91 3.06 -18.56
CA ASN A 44 37.66 4.23 -19.02
C ASN A 44 36.75 5.48 -18.93
N THR A 45 36.93 6.26 -17.88
CA THR A 45 36.60 7.71 -17.81
C THR A 45 37.90 8.50 -18.06
N PRO A 46 37.94 9.84 -18.31
CA PRO A 46 36.94 10.91 -18.07
C PRO A 46 36.86 11.93 -19.27
N PRO A 47 36.21 13.14 -19.24
CA PRO A 47 35.77 13.93 -18.06
C PRO A 47 34.37 14.60 -18.09
N LYS A 48 33.86 14.74 -16.85
CA LYS A 48 33.01 15.79 -16.27
C LYS A 48 32.12 16.62 -17.22
N LYS A 49 30.80 16.40 -17.13
CA LYS A 49 29.80 17.47 -17.14
C LYS A 49 28.73 17.18 -16.09
N ASP A 50 28.64 18.12 -15.17
CA ASP A 50 27.48 18.61 -14.43
C ASP A 50 26.60 17.57 -13.71
N THR A 51 26.85 17.54 -12.41
CA THR A 51 26.00 16.96 -11.37
C THR A 51 24.61 17.61 -11.41
N GLU A 52 23.64 16.98 -12.08
CA GLU A 52 22.23 17.24 -11.81
C GLU A 52 21.69 16.12 -10.92
N THR A 53 21.70 16.41 -9.62
CA THR A 53 20.92 15.73 -8.59
C THR A 53 19.49 15.52 -9.11
N PRO A 54 18.94 14.29 -9.12
CA PRO A 54 17.51 14.16 -9.32
C PRO A 54 16.85 14.72 -8.06
N GLU A 55 16.33 15.94 -8.17
CA GLU A 55 15.47 16.53 -7.17
C GLU A 55 14.36 15.52 -6.85
N LYS A 56 14.46 14.95 -5.65
CA LYS A 56 13.39 14.19 -5.03
C LYS A 56 12.19 15.14 -5.06
N LYS A 57 11.25 14.90 -5.99
CA LYS A 57 9.94 15.56 -6.01
C LYS A 57 9.27 15.22 -4.69
N VAL A 58 9.53 16.06 -3.68
CA VAL A 58 8.71 16.17 -2.50
C VAL A 58 7.33 16.49 -3.04
N GLN A 59 6.45 15.50 -2.99
CA GLN A 59 5.03 15.75 -3.21
C GLN A 59 4.66 16.82 -2.20
N LYS A 60 4.49 18.06 -2.68
CA LYS A 60 3.93 19.13 -1.87
C LYS A 60 2.63 18.59 -1.28
N PRO A 61 2.35 18.79 0.02
CA PRO A 61 1.01 18.53 0.53
C PRO A 61 0.05 19.27 -0.39
N GLN A 62 -0.99 18.58 -0.87
CA GLN A 62 -2.04 19.16 -1.69
C GLN A 62 -2.51 20.41 -0.95
N ARG A 63 -2.07 21.58 -1.41
CA ARG A 63 -2.62 22.84 -0.93
C ARG A 63 -4.05 22.82 -1.43
N ILE A 64 -4.98 22.82 -0.48
CA ILE A 64 -6.38 22.89 -0.79
C ILE A 64 -6.56 24.18 -1.58
N ASP A 65 -7.07 24.08 -2.81
CA ASP A 65 -7.24 25.24 -3.67
C ASP A 65 -8.14 26.25 -2.94
N PRO A 66 -7.69 27.50 -2.72
CA PRO A 66 -8.44 28.51 -1.97
C PRO A 66 -9.73 28.94 -2.67
N THR A 67 -10.00 28.41 -3.86
CA THR A 67 -11.18 28.67 -4.70
C THR A 67 -12.36 27.74 -4.40
N GLU A 68 -12.15 26.61 -3.71
CA GLU A 68 -13.26 25.76 -3.25
C GLU A 68 -13.79 26.26 -1.90
N ASP A 69 -14.97 26.89 -1.93
CA ASP A 69 -15.71 27.17 -0.70
C ASP A 69 -16.18 25.86 -0.07
N PHE A 70 -15.48 25.41 0.98
CA PHE A 70 -15.80 24.19 1.73
C PHE A 70 -17.25 24.14 2.22
N ARG A 71 -17.92 25.28 2.37
CA ARG A 71 -19.34 25.34 2.78
C ARG A 71 -20.28 24.82 1.70
N LYS A 72 -19.83 24.77 0.44
CA LYS A 72 -20.60 24.24 -0.70
C LYS A 72 -20.59 22.71 -0.77
N LYS A 73 -19.64 22.04 -0.10
CA LYS A 73 -19.64 20.58 0.04
C LYS A 73 -20.57 20.23 1.19
N ALA A 74 -21.71 19.63 0.87
CA ALA A 74 -22.68 19.20 1.85
C ALA A 74 -22.04 18.14 2.78
N THR A 75 -21.69 18.54 4.00
CA THR A 75 -21.09 17.61 4.96
C THR A 75 -22.17 16.70 5.53
N LYS A 76 -22.06 15.40 5.27
CA LYS A 76 -22.98 14.41 5.83
C LYS A 76 -22.75 14.26 7.33
N THR A 77 -23.72 14.68 8.14
CA THR A 77 -23.65 14.53 9.60
C THR A 77 -23.92 13.08 10.01
N GLN A 78 -23.11 12.54 10.91
CA GLN A 78 -23.33 11.23 11.53
C GLN A 78 -23.71 11.39 13.01
N LYS A 79 -24.62 10.54 13.49
CA LYS A 79 -24.98 10.49 14.91
C LYS A 79 -24.06 9.51 15.63
N LEU A 80 -23.46 9.95 16.74
CA LEU A 80 -22.66 9.12 17.62
C LEU A 80 -23.52 8.61 18.79
N SER A 81 -23.14 7.46 19.35
CA SER A 81 -23.78 6.94 20.56
C SER A 81 -23.40 7.78 21.78
N PRO A 82 -24.24 7.83 22.84
CA PRO A 82 -23.96 8.64 24.03
C PRO A 82 -22.63 8.29 24.71
N ASP A 83 -22.29 7.00 24.76
CA ASP A 83 -21.03 6.50 25.32
C ASP A 83 -19.81 6.98 24.53
N VAL A 84 -19.89 7.00 23.19
CA VAL A 84 -18.80 7.51 22.35
C VAL A 84 -18.60 9.01 22.55
N ILE A 85 -19.69 9.77 22.67
CA ILE A 85 -19.62 11.21 22.96
C ILE A 85 -18.94 11.43 24.31
N LEU A 86 -19.33 10.69 25.35
CA LEU A 86 -18.74 10.80 26.68
C LEU A 86 -17.23 10.50 26.65
N LYS A 87 -16.81 9.45 25.95
CA LYS A 87 -15.38 9.11 25.78
C LYS A 87 -14.61 10.25 25.14
N ILE A 88 -15.15 10.87 24.10
CA ILE A 88 -14.53 12.02 23.43
C ILE A 88 -14.46 13.22 24.38
N GLU A 89 -15.51 13.49 25.14
CA GLU A 89 -15.53 14.60 26.11
C GLU A 89 -14.53 14.44 27.25
N VAL A 90 -14.41 13.22 27.79
CA VAL A 90 -13.42 12.90 28.82
C VAL A 90 -12.01 12.95 28.24
N LEU A 91 -11.82 12.64 26.96
CA LEU A 91 -10.52 12.67 26.32
C LEU A 91 -10.02 14.09 26.04
N LYS A 92 -10.91 15.05 25.75
CA LYS A 92 -10.57 16.46 25.45
C LYS A 92 -9.44 17.06 26.31
N PRO A 93 -9.50 17.03 27.66
CA PRO A 93 -8.46 17.62 28.51
C PRO A 93 -7.08 16.93 28.45
N TYR A 94 -6.99 15.71 27.89
CA TYR A 94 -5.73 14.96 27.80
C TYR A 94 -5.01 15.15 26.46
N ILE A 95 -5.68 15.74 25.47
CA ILE A 95 -5.09 15.94 24.15
C ILE A 95 -4.35 17.29 24.13
N LYS A 96 -3.12 17.28 24.66
CA LYS A 96 -2.22 18.46 24.65
C LYS A 96 -1.88 18.92 23.24
N GLU A 97 -1.81 17.99 22.29
CA GLU A 97 -1.54 18.28 20.88
C GLU A 97 -2.60 19.19 20.26
N LEU A 98 -3.85 19.19 20.74
CA LEU A 98 -4.89 20.10 20.26
C LEU A 98 -4.75 21.52 20.80
N GLU A 99 -4.07 21.70 21.94
CA GLU A 99 -3.73 23.03 22.48
C GLU A 99 -2.50 23.60 21.78
N GLU A 100 -1.56 22.74 21.36
CA GLU A 100 -0.35 23.10 20.61
C GLU A 100 -0.58 23.32 19.11
N LEU A 101 -1.60 22.65 18.55
CA LEU A 101 -2.17 23.02 17.25
C LEU A 101 -2.77 24.41 17.43
N ASN A 102 -2.03 25.45 17.05
CA ASN A 102 -2.38 26.89 17.07
C ASN A 102 -3.69 27.20 16.32
N LEU A 103 -4.79 26.62 16.78
CA LEU A 103 -6.14 26.86 16.36
C LEU A 103 -6.64 27.91 17.33
N ASP A 104 -6.98 29.09 16.82
CA ASP A 104 -7.64 30.15 17.60
C ASP A 104 -9.04 29.74 18.14
N ARG A 105 -9.38 28.45 18.03
CA ARG A 105 -10.67 27.85 18.37
C ARG A 105 -10.47 26.59 19.20
N LYS A 106 -11.45 26.30 20.06
CA LYS A 106 -11.55 24.99 20.73
C LYS A 106 -11.63 23.88 19.67
N PRO A 107 -10.93 22.76 19.88
CA PRO A 107 -10.97 21.65 18.93
C PRO A 107 -12.39 21.09 18.80
N THR A 108 -12.80 20.87 17.56
CA THR A 108 -14.10 20.27 17.25
C THR A 108 -14.05 18.75 17.42
N VAL A 109 -15.22 18.11 17.45
CA VAL A 109 -15.30 16.64 17.49
C VAL A 109 -14.63 16.03 16.25
N ASN A 110 -14.74 16.66 15.09
CA ASN A 110 -14.10 16.19 13.87
C ASN A 110 -12.57 16.24 14.00
N ASP A 111 -12.01 17.35 14.52
CA ASP A 111 -10.55 17.48 14.72
C ASP A 111 -10.02 16.36 15.64
N ILE A 112 -10.77 16.02 16.71
CA ILE A 112 -10.41 14.94 17.63
C ILE A 112 -10.48 13.58 16.94
N VAL A 113 -11.55 13.32 16.18
CA VAL A 113 -11.74 12.04 15.48
C VAL A 113 -10.67 11.85 14.40
N ASP A 114 -10.36 12.89 13.62
CA ASP A 114 -9.33 12.86 12.59
C ASP A 114 -7.97 12.54 13.19
N MET A 115 -7.59 13.21 14.29
CA MET A 115 -6.36 12.91 15.01
C MET A 115 -6.30 11.44 15.48
N LEU A 116 -7.39 10.92 16.06
CA LEU A 116 -7.44 9.55 16.54
C LEU A 116 -7.32 8.53 15.40
N VAL A 117 -7.99 8.80 14.28
CA VAL A 117 -7.91 7.97 13.08
C VAL A 117 -6.51 7.99 12.50
N ASP A 118 -5.91 9.17 12.34
CA ASP A 118 -4.54 9.32 11.82
C ASP A 118 -3.52 8.62 12.72
N HIS A 119 -3.64 8.77 14.04
CA HIS A 119 -2.80 8.06 14.99
C HIS A 119 -2.95 6.53 14.84
N TYR A 120 -4.18 6.02 14.73
CA TYR A 120 -4.41 4.59 14.54
C TYR A 120 -3.83 4.08 13.22
N VAL A 121 -4.04 4.82 12.12
CA VAL A 121 -3.50 4.48 10.80
C VAL A 121 -1.98 4.43 10.82
N ASN A 122 -1.34 5.41 11.45
CA ASN A 122 0.11 5.52 11.48
C ASN A 122 0.78 4.51 12.44
N THR A 123 0.10 4.11 13.53
CA THR A 123 0.70 3.25 14.56
C THR A 123 0.30 1.77 14.45
N LYS A 124 -0.92 1.46 13.99
CA LYS A 124 -1.47 0.11 14.03
C LYS A 124 -1.61 -0.54 12.66
N ILE A 125 -1.71 0.21 11.57
CA ILE A 125 -1.85 -0.38 10.24
C ILE A 125 -0.46 -0.77 9.71
N PRO A 126 -0.23 -2.05 9.37
CA PRO A 126 1.03 -2.47 8.76
C PRO A 126 1.27 -1.78 7.42
N ALA A 127 2.52 -1.44 7.09
CA ALA A 127 2.89 -0.72 5.87
C ALA A 127 2.33 -1.35 4.58
N ARG A 128 2.24 -2.69 4.52
CA ARG A 128 1.64 -3.42 3.39
C ARG A 128 0.14 -3.14 3.18
N HIS A 129 -0.60 -2.86 4.25
CA HIS A 129 -2.03 -2.57 4.21
C HIS A 129 -2.32 -1.07 4.09
N LEU A 130 -1.33 -0.22 4.40
CA LEU A 130 -1.47 1.23 4.31
C LEU A 130 -1.77 1.70 2.88
N GLY A 131 -1.15 1.09 1.87
CA GLY A 131 -1.43 1.39 0.47
C GLY A 131 -2.89 1.09 0.09
N SER A 132 -3.41 -0.06 0.54
CA SER A 132 -4.81 -0.44 0.31
C SER A 132 -5.78 0.50 1.04
N TYR A 133 -5.50 0.85 2.30
CA TYR A 133 -6.32 1.80 3.06
C TYR A 133 -6.41 3.16 2.33
N LYS A 134 -5.28 3.70 1.88
CA LYS A 134 -5.25 4.98 1.17
C LYS A 134 -6.02 4.94 -0.15
N ALA A 135 -5.91 3.85 -0.90
CA ALA A 135 -6.64 3.68 -2.16
C ALA A 135 -8.15 3.58 -1.94
N VAL A 136 -8.60 2.92 -0.87
CA VAL A 136 -10.02 2.85 -0.51
C VAL A 136 -10.53 4.22 -0.06
N TYR A 137 -9.77 4.90 0.81
CA TYR A 137 -10.12 6.25 1.26
C TYR A 137 -10.29 7.22 0.10
N SER A 138 -9.33 7.26 -0.86
CA SER A 138 -9.43 8.16 -2.02
C SER A 138 -10.65 7.85 -2.88
N ASN A 139 -10.94 6.57 -3.13
CA ASN A 139 -12.10 6.18 -3.95
C ASN A 139 -13.43 6.60 -3.30
N LEU A 140 -13.56 6.42 -1.98
CA LEU A 140 -14.77 6.80 -1.24
C LEU A 140 -14.87 8.33 -1.08
N TYR A 141 -13.74 9.02 -0.97
CA TYR A 141 -13.71 10.47 -0.87
C TYR A 141 -14.22 11.14 -2.16
N ASP A 142 -13.88 10.59 -3.32
CA ASP A 142 -14.38 11.09 -4.61
C ASP A 142 -15.90 10.90 -4.78
N GLN A 143 -16.54 10.07 -3.95
CA GLN A 143 -17.99 9.81 -3.96
C GLN A 143 -18.80 10.66 -2.95
N LEU A 144 -18.12 11.42 -2.09
CA LEU A 144 -18.73 12.31 -1.08
C LEU A 144 -19.10 13.67 -1.67
#